data_AF-A0A5K1EE36-F1
#
_entry.id   AF-A0A5K1EE36-F1
#
_cell.length_a   1.000
_cell.length_b   1.000
_cell.length_c   1.000
_cell.angle_alpha   90.00
_cell.angle_beta   90.00
_cell.angle_gamma   90.00
#
_symmetry.space_group_name_H-M   'P 1'
#
loop_
_entity.id
_entity.type
_entity.pdbx_description
1 polymer ?
#
loop_
_entity_poly.entity_id
_entity_poly.type
_entity_poly.pdbx_seq_one_letter_code
_entity_poly.pdbx_strand_id
1 'polypeptide(L)'
;VYRKYRHFCGQLQAVVASFESVAGLNNAAPYTSMAAKAMSRHFRHLKSAISNQLKFTCKVLGEDCFLSGTARGDEISKLGLEGGVQQRDAGSLRINEPQQQQVWRPQRGLPERAVAVLRAWLFEHFLHP
;
A
#
# COMPACT_ATOMS: atom_id res chain seq x y z
N VAL A 1 -7.47 -14.37 0.56
CA VAL A 1 -6.61 -13.36 -0.13
C VAL A 1 -6.78 -13.41 -1.65
N TYR A 2 -6.46 -14.53 -2.31
CA TYR A 2 -6.48 -14.63 -3.78
C TYR A 2 -7.86 -14.32 -4.43
N ARG A 3 -8.97 -14.82 -3.86
CA ARG A 3 -10.33 -14.52 -4.37
C ARG A 3 -10.64 -13.02 -4.42
N LYS A 4 -10.21 -12.27 -3.40
CA LYS A 4 -10.40 -10.80 -3.32
C LYS A 4 -9.50 -10.07 -4.32
N TYR A 5 -8.26 -10.53 -4.51
CA TYR A 5 -7.38 -10.01 -5.54
C TYR A 5 -7.98 -10.19 -6.95
N ARG A 6 -8.50 -11.38 -7.26
CA ARG A 6 -9.16 -11.64 -8.56
C ARG A 6 -10.37 -10.72 -8.77
N HIS A 7 -11.19 -10.53 -7.75
CA HIS A 7 -12.34 -9.64 -7.83
C HIS A 7 -11.93 -8.18 -8.08
N PHE A 8 -10.87 -7.71 -7.40
CA PHE A 8 -10.30 -6.39 -7.65
C PHE A 8 -9.81 -6.24 -9.10
N CYS A 9 -9.11 -7.23 -9.65
CA CYS A 9 -8.67 -7.20 -11.05
C CYS A 9 -9.87 -7.08 -12.02
N GLY A 10 -10.97 -7.79 -11.76
CA GLY A 10 -12.19 -7.67 -12.56
C GLY A 10 -12.82 -6.28 -12.50
N GLN A 11 -12.92 -5.69 -11.31
CA GLN A 11 -13.42 -4.32 -11.17
C GLN A 11 -12.50 -3.31 -11.87
N LEU A 12 -11.18 -3.49 -11.74
CA LEU A 12 -10.20 -2.62 -12.39
C LEU A 12 -10.33 -2.68 -13.91
N GLN A 13 -10.57 -3.86 -14.48
CA GLN A 13 -10.81 -4.04 -15.90
C GLN A 13 -12.09 -3.35 -16.37
N ALA A 14 -13.17 -3.42 -15.58
CA ALA A 14 -14.41 -2.69 -15.89
C ALA A 14 -14.20 -1.17 -15.89
N VAL A 15 -13.38 -0.64 -14.97
CA VAL A 15 -12.99 0.77 -14.95
C VAL A 15 -12.14 1.14 -16.17
N VAL A 16 -11.17 0.31 -16.56
CA VAL A 16 -10.38 0.56 -17.78
C VAL A 16 -11.31 0.68 -19.00
N ALA A 17 -12.24 -0.26 -19.17
CA ALA A 17 -13.16 -0.27 -20.30
C ALA A 17 -14.07 0.99 -20.34
N SER A 18 -14.56 1.47 -19.20
CA SER A 18 -15.39 2.68 -19.18
C SER A 18 -14.61 3.94 -19.53
N PHE A 19 -13.35 4.05 -19.08
CA PHE A 19 -12.47 5.17 -19.43
C PHE A 19 -12.10 5.17 -20.91
N GLU A 20 -11.81 4.00 -21.49
CA GLU A 20 -11.52 3.88 -22.91
C GLU A 20 -12.72 4.29 -23.78
N SER A 21 -13.94 3.98 -23.34
CA SER A 21 -15.17 4.37 -24.04
C SER A 21 -15.47 5.88 -24.02
N VAL A 22 -15.00 6.62 -23.01
CA VAL A 22 -15.38 8.04 -22.80
C VAL A 22 -14.24 9.00 -23.12
N ALA A 23 -13.02 8.69 -22.68
CA ALA A 23 -11.87 9.57 -22.82
C ALA A 23 -10.97 9.20 -24.02
N GLY A 24 -11.13 7.98 -24.56
CA GLY A 24 -10.25 7.41 -25.59
C GLY A 24 -9.22 6.45 -25.00
N LEU A 25 -8.54 5.72 -25.88
CA LEU A 25 -7.59 4.64 -25.56
C LEU A 25 -6.47 5.09 -24.60
N ASN A 26 -6.11 4.21 -23.66
CA ASN A 26 -4.95 4.34 -22.77
C ASN A 26 -5.00 5.47 -21.71
N ASN A 27 -6.07 6.27 -21.64
CA ASN A 27 -6.21 7.31 -20.62
C ASN A 27 -6.33 6.75 -19.18
N ALA A 28 -6.82 5.51 -19.05
CA ALA A 28 -6.93 4.85 -17.75
C ALA A 28 -5.59 4.30 -17.23
N ALA A 29 -4.62 4.06 -18.12
CA ALA A 29 -3.42 3.28 -17.85
C ALA A 29 -2.54 3.78 -16.67
N PRO A 30 -2.22 5.08 -16.51
CA PRO A 30 -1.40 5.52 -15.39
C PRO A 30 -2.08 5.27 -14.05
N TYR A 31 -3.40 5.48 -13.98
CA TYR A 31 -4.20 5.28 -12.77
C TYR A 31 -4.35 3.80 -12.44
N THR A 32 -4.65 2.97 -13.45
CA THR A 32 -4.89 1.54 -13.24
C THR A 32 -3.60 0.80 -12.94
N SER A 33 -2.48 1.19 -13.55
CA SER A 33 -1.14 0.68 -13.20
C SER A 33 -0.78 0.97 -11.75
N MET A 34 -1.01 2.21 -11.29
CA MET A 34 -0.77 2.59 -9.90
C MET A 34 -1.65 1.81 -8.93
N ALA A 35 -2.96 1.72 -9.22
CA ALA A 35 -3.91 0.96 -8.41
C ALA A 35 -3.54 -0.53 -8.33
N ALA A 36 -3.20 -1.14 -9.47
CA ALA A 36 -2.76 -2.54 -9.53
C ALA A 36 -1.50 -2.78 -8.71
N LYS A 37 -0.50 -1.89 -8.80
CA LYS A 37 0.75 -1.98 -8.03
C LYS A 37 0.50 -1.83 -6.54
N ALA A 38 -0.33 -0.87 -6.13
CA ALA A 38 -0.68 -0.65 -4.73
C ALA A 38 -1.40 -1.87 -4.14
N MET A 39 -2.42 -2.38 -4.83
CA MET A 39 -3.19 -3.53 -4.36
C MET A 39 -2.38 -4.83 -4.35
N SER A 40 -1.51 -5.04 -5.34
CA SER A 40 -0.60 -6.19 -5.35
C SER A 40 0.32 -6.19 -4.13
N ARG A 41 0.85 -5.03 -3.75
CA ARG A 41 1.62 -4.88 -2.49
C ARG A 41 0.75 -5.14 -1.28
N HIS A 42 -0.46 -4.58 -1.22
CA HIS A 42 -1.37 -4.79 -0.10
C HIS A 42 -1.65 -6.28 0.16
N PHE A 43 -2.05 -7.02 -0.88
CA PHE A 43 -2.33 -8.46 -0.73
C PHE A 43 -1.08 -9.28 -0.41
N ARG A 44 0.11 -8.87 -0.89
CA ARG A 44 1.39 -9.50 -0.51
C ARG A 44 1.67 -9.33 0.98
N HIS A 45 1.52 -8.12 1.52
CA HIS A 45 1.69 -7.85 2.95
C HIS A 45 0.66 -8.61 3.78
N LEU A 46 -0.61 -8.62 3.36
CA LEU A 46 -1.65 -9.39 4.03
C LEU A 46 -1.32 -10.88 4.06
N LYS A 47 -0.86 -11.46 2.94
CA LYS A 47 -0.43 -12.86 2.89
C LYS A 47 0.73 -13.11 3.87
N SER A 48 1.74 -12.23 3.85
CA SER A 48 2.91 -12.33 4.72
C SER A 48 2.54 -12.24 6.20
N ALA A 49 1.68 -11.29 6.57
CA ALA A 49 1.20 -11.11 7.94
C ALA A 49 0.47 -12.36 8.46
N ILE A 50 -0.45 -12.93 7.65
CA ILE A 50 -1.15 -14.16 8.00
C ILE A 50 -0.16 -15.33 8.16
N SER A 51 0.78 -15.50 7.22
CA SER A 51 1.79 -16.55 7.30
C SER A 51 2.71 -16.39 8.53
N ASN A 52 3.08 -15.16 8.88
CA ASN A 52 3.92 -14.88 10.04
C ASN A 52 3.18 -15.14 11.35
N GLN A 53 1.91 -14.74 11.45
CA GLN A 53 1.09 -15.06 12.61
C GLN A 53 0.92 -16.57 12.77
N LEU A 54 0.61 -17.30 11.70
CA LEU A 54 0.50 -18.75 11.76
C LEU A 54 1.80 -19.40 12.27
N LYS A 55 2.95 -19.01 11.70
CA LYS A 55 4.26 -19.49 12.16
C LYS A 55 4.53 -19.16 13.62
N PHE A 56 4.18 -17.96 14.06
CA PHE A 56 4.36 -17.52 15.45
C PHE A 56 3.48 -18.34 16.39
N THR A 57 2.20 -18.52 16.07
CA THR A 57 1.27 -19.35 16.86
C THR A 57 1.75 -20.80 16.96
N CYS A 58 2.22 -21.39 15.86
CA CYS A 58 2.80 -22.75 15.87
C CYS A 58 4.04 -22.85 16.78
N LYS A 59 4.88 -21.81 16.83
CA LYS A 59 6.05 -21.78 17.72
C LYS A 59 5.66 -21.65 19.20
N VAL A 60 4.66 -20.83 19.51
CA VAL A 60 4.20 -20.59 20.89
C VAL A 60 3.48 -21.80 21.46
N LEU A 61 2.73 -22.53 20.63
CA LEU A 61 1.97 -23.68 21.11
C LEU A 61 2.85 -24.86 21.57
N GLY A 62 4.12 -24.89 21.15
CA GLY A 62 5.01 -26.04 21.38
C GLY A 62 4.55 -27.24 20.53
N GLU A 63 5.43 -27.77 19.69
CA GLU A 63 5.22 -28.92 18.78
C GLU A 63 4.37 -28.71 17.49
N ASP A 64 5.08 -28.87 16.37
CA ASP A 64 4.70 -29.64 15.18
C ASP A 64 3.30 -29.46 14.58
N CYS A 65 2.89 -28.22 14.35
CA CYS A 65 1.71 -27.96 13.52
C CYS A 65 1.83 -28.41 12.04
N PHE A 66 2.97 -28.99 11.62
CA PHE A 66 3.11 -29.65 10.31
C PHE A 66 4.06 -30.87 10.33
N LEU A 67 3.78 -31.87 11.16
CA LEU A 67 4.18 -33.26 10.88
C LEU A 67 2.94 -34.17 10.89
N SER A 68 1.96 -33.88 10.04
CA SER A 68 1.01 -34.91 9.60
C SER A 68 0.48 -34.55 8.22
N GLY A 69 1.39 -34.67 7.25
CA GLY A 69 1.12 -34.46 5.85
C GLY A 69 2.06 -35.31 5.02
N THR A 70 2.03 -36.61 5.26
CA THR A 70 2.42 -37.68 4.32
C THR A 70 3.83 -37.63 3.70
N ALA A 71 4.64 -38.61 4.13
CA ALA A 71 5.60 -39.37 3.33
C ALA A 71 6.97 -38.76 2.97
N ARG A 72 7.98 -39.23 3.72
CA ARG A 72 9.24 -39.88 3.30
C ARG A 72 10.18 -39.17 2.30
N GLY A 73 11.44 -39.07 2.75
CA GLY A 73 12.66 -38.92 1.96
C GLY A 73 13.07 -37.45 1.82
N ASP A 74 14.30 -37.04 2.08
CA ASP A 74 15.54 -37.72 2.41
C ASP A 74 16.49 -36.62 2.92
N GLU A 75 17.37 -36.97 3.83
CA GLU A 75 18.72 -36.41 4.03
C GLU A 75 19.00 -34.90 3.77
N ILE A 76 19.38 -34.16 4.83
CA ILE A 76 20.77 -33.71 5.07
C ILE A 76 20.78 -32.72 6.24
N SER A 77 21.44 -33.19 7.30
CA SER A 77 21.94 -32.49 8.47
C SER A 77 22.68 -31.17 8.17
N LYS A 78 22.51 -30.17 9.05
CA LYS A 78 23.66 -29.45 9.64
C LYS A 78 23.26 -28.67 10.90
N LEU A 79 23.66 -29.27 12.02
CA LEU A 79 23.84 -28.68 13.34
C LEU A 79 24.94 -27.60 13.31
N GLY A 80 24.84 -26.63 14.23
CA GLY A 80 25.96 -25.79 14.68
C GLY A 80 25.47 -24.37 14.99
N LEU A 81 25.17 -24.01 16.23
CA LEU A 81 26.03 -23.72 17.39
C LEU A 81 25.95 -22.22 17.68
N GLU A 82 25.82 -21.91 18.96
CA GLU A 82 25.74 -20.59 19.58
C GLU A 82 26.85 -19.60 19.20
N GLY A 83 26.58 -18.31 19.41
CA GLY A 83 27.63 -17.33 19.72
C GLY A 83 27.24 -15.85 19.55
N GLY A 84 27.14 -15.12 20.66
CA GLY A 84 27.81 -13.81 20.81
C GLY A 84 27.10 -12.51 20.42
N VAL A 85 26.47 -11.88 21.41
CA VAL A 85 26.83 -10.55 21.99
C VAL A 85 27.25 -9.38 21.06
N GLN A 86 26.45 -8.30 21.18
CA GLN A 86 26.75 -6.84 21.14
C GLN A 86 27.61 -6.23 20.01
N GLN A 87 27.05 -5.20 19.37
CA GLN A 87 27.70 -3.88 19.34
C GLN A 87 26.68 -2.76 19.04
N ARG A 88 26.46 -1.90 20.05
CA ARG A 88 26.07 -0.50 19.85
C ARG A 88 27.32 0.24 19.43
N ASP A 89 27.19 1.15 18.46
CA ASP A 89 27.99 2.37 18.52
C ASP A 89 27.20 3.56 17.97
N ALA A 90 27.47 4.71 18.58
CA ALA A 90 26.69 5.92 18.53
C ALA A 90 27.45 7.03 17.80
N GLY A 91 26.68 7.94 17.18
CA GLY A 91 27.03 9.36 17.09
C GLY A 91 27.62 9.84 15.76
N SER A 92 26.91 10.76 15.10
CA SER A 92 27.39 12.14 15.04
C SER A 92 26.34 13.09 14.43
N LEU A 93 26.11 14.15 15.20
CA LEU A 93 25.35 15.38 14.96
C LEU A 93 25.80 16.12 13.70
N ARG A 94 24.87 16.56 12.82
CA ARG A 94 24.98 17.86 12.12
C ARG A 94 23.60 18.48 11.83
N ILE A 95 23.55 19.77 12.13
CA ILE A 95 22.46 20.73 12.16
C ILE A 95 22.16 21.24 10.73
N ASN A 96 20.87 21.55 10.42
CA ASN A 96 20.38 22.73 9.68
C ASN A 96 19.00 22.50 9.01
N GLU A 97 17.97 23.23 9.52
CA GLU A 97 16.91 23.93 8.75
C GLU A 97 15.89 23.15 7.87
N PRO A 98 14.71 23.72 7.54
CA PRO A 98 13.56 23.99 8.40
C PRO A 98 12.29 23.23 7.94
N GLN A 99 11.29 23.15 8.83
CA GLN A 99 9.86 22.93 8.57
C GLN A 99 9.48 22.05 7.36
N GLN A 100 9.49 20.73 7.56
CA GLN A 100 8.57 19.89 6.79
C GLN A 100 7.14 20.20 7.23
N GLN A 101 6.49 21.05 6.44
CA GLN A 101 5.04 21.26 6.49
C GLN A 101 4.35 19.90 6.51
N GLN A 102 3.54 19.69 7.54
CA GLN A 102 2.64 18.56 7.64
C GLN A 102 1.72 18.54 6.40
N VAL A 103 2.06 17.72 5.41
CA VAL A 103 1.32 17.49 4.14
C VAL A 103 -0.11 16.97 4.38
N TRP A 104 -0.47 16.63 5.61
CA TRP A 104 -1.76 16.02 5.97
C TRP A 104 -2.78 16.98 6.59
N ARG A 105 -2.61 18.30 6.44
CA ARG A 105 -3.72 19.22 6.66
C ARG A 105 -4.59 19.19 5.39
N PRO A 106 -5.87 18.78 5.44
CA PRO A 106 -6.78 19.16 4.37
C PRO A 106 -6.76 20.70 4.32
N GLN A 107 -6.26 21.28 3.23
CA GLN A 107 -6.35 22.72 2.97
C GLN A 107 -7.84 23.05 2.95
N ARG A 108 -8.38 23.44 4.11
CA ARG A 108 -9.77 23.86 4.25
C ARG A 108 -9.87 25.23 3.59
N GLY A 109 -10.20 25.22 2.30
CA GLY A 109 -10.45 26.40 1.51
C GLY A 109 -10.14 26.14 0.05
N LEU A 110 -11.06 26.54 -0.82
CA LEU A 110 -10.76 26.71 -2.24
C LEU A 110 -9.72 27.84 -2.36
N PRO A 111 -8.67 27.73 -3.21
CA PRO A 111 -7.66 28.78 -3.36
C PRO A 111 -8.31 30.14 -3.61
N GLU A 112 -7.80 31.20 -2.99
CA GLU A 112 -8.40 32.54 -3.05
C GLU A 112 -8.66 33.01 -4.48
N ARG A 113 -7.76 32.64 -5.41
CA ARG A 113 -7.91 32.90 -6.86
C ARG A 113 -9.10 32.18 -7.48
N ALA A 114 -9.35 30.93 -7.11
CA ALA A 114 -10.50 30.16 -7.60
C ALA A 114 -11.82 30.69 -7.01
N VAL A 115 -11.80 31.14 -5.75
CA VAL A 115 -12.98 31.81 -5.15
C VAL A 115 -13.26 33.15 -5.82
N ALA A 116 -12.23 33.94 -6.17
CA ALA A 116 -12.40 35.21 -6.88
C ALA A 116 -13.02 35.02 -8.28
N VAL A 117 -12.55 34.02 -9.04
CA VAL A 117 -13.13 33.67 -10.35
C VAL A 117 -14.58 33.21 -10.20
N LEU A 118 -14.87 32.35 -9.22
CA LEU A 118 -16.25 31.88 -8.97
C LEU A 118 -17.18 33.03 -8.59
N ARG A 119 -16.72 33.95 -7.72
CA ARG A 119 -17.48 35.15 -7.36
C ARG A 119 -17.74 36.01 -8.60
N ALA A 120 -16.72 36.34 -9.39
CA ALA A 120 -16.87 37.14 -10.60
C ALA A 120 -17.87 36.52 -11.58
N TRP A 121 -17.78 35.21 -11.81
CA TRP A 121 -18.69 34.46 -12.67
C TRP A 121 -20.14 34.50 -12.14
N LEU A 122 -20.33 34.27 -10.84
CA LEU A 122 -21.66 34.37 -10.21
C LEU A 122 -22.22 35.80 -10.29
N PHE A 123 -21.38 36.83 -10.12
CA PHE A 123 -21.84 38.22 -10.25
C PHE A 123 -22.30 38.54 -11.68
N GLU A 124 -21.51 38.11 -12.67
CA GLU A 124 -21.81 38.31 -14.08
C GLU A 124 -23.07 37.57 -14.55
N HIS A 125 -23.36 36.40 -13.98
CA HIS A 125 -24.44 35.52 -14.46
C HIS A 125 -25.70 35.54 -13.60
N PHE A 126 -25.61 35.94 -12.32
CA PHE A 126 -26.73 35.89 -11.38
C PHE A 126 -27.00 37.20 -10.62
N LEU A 127 -26.09 38.19 -10.62
CA LEU A 127 -26.23 39.41 -9.80
C LEU A 127 -26.18 40.72 -10.60
N HIS A 128 -26.44 40.67 -11.92
CA HIS A 128 -26.96 41.84 -12.61
C HIS A 128 -28.51 41.89 -12.39
N PRO A 129 -29.08 43.05 -11.99
CA PRO A 129 -30.50 43.18 -11.62
C PRO A 129 -31.48 42.89 -12.75
#